data_AF-A0A959S8W4-F1
#
_entry.id   AF-A0A959S8W4-F1
#
_cell.length_a   1.000
_cell.length_b   1.000
_cell.length_c   1.000
_cell.angle_alpha   90.00
_cell.angle_beta   90.00
_cell.angle_gamma   90.00
#
_symmetry.space_group_name_H-M   'P 1'
#
loop_
_entity.id
_entity.type
_entity.pdbx_description
1 polymer ?
#
loop_
_entity_poly.entity_id
_entity_poly.type
_entity_poly.pdbx_seq_one_letter_code
_entity_poly.pdbx_strand_id
1 'polypeptide(L)' 'MKRFLIALAGVLAFLYLMNPTFGVFELLPDNIPLLGNVDEATATMILLGSLRYFGWDVTNLFGKRQAIDFGTPQR' A
#
# COMPACT_ATOMS: atom_id res chain seq x y z
N MET A 1 -16.79 -5.12 15.10
CA MET A 1 -16.81 -5.78 13.78
C MET A 1 -15.87 -5.10 12.78
N LYS A 2 -16.02 -3.81 12.45
CA LYS A 2 -15.16 -3.09 11.47
C LYS A 2 -13.64 -3.26 11.70
N ARG A 3 -13.16 -3.08 12.93
CA ARG A 3 -11.73 -3.25 13.27
C ARG A 3 -11.20 -4.65 12.93
N PHE A 4 -11.99 -5.68 13.23
CA PHE A 4 -11.61 -7.08 12.96
C PHE A 4 -11.51 -7.35 11.46
N LEU A 5 -12.47 -6.86 10.65
CA LEU A 5 -12.43 -7.00 9.20
C LEU A 5 -11.21 -6.32 8.58
N ILE A 6 -10.84 -5.14 9.09
CA ILE A 6 -9.66 -4.41 8.61
C ILE A 6 -8.37 -5.14 9.00
N ALA A 7 -8.29 -5.68 10.22
CA ALA A 7 -7.16 -6.51 10.63
C ALA A 7 -7.03 -7.77 9.77
N LEU A 8 -8.15 -8.47 9.51
CA LEU A 8 -8.18 -9.65 8.67
C LEU A 8 -7.74 -9.34 7.24
N ALA A 9 -8.25 -8.24 6.65
CA ALA A 9 -7.85 -7.80 5.32
C ALA A 9 -6.35 -7.48 5.25
N GLY A 10 -5.80 -6.81 6.27
CA GLY A 10 -4.36 -6.54 6.37
C GLY A 10 -3.52 -7.80 6.46
N VAL A 11 -3.93 -8.78 7.28
CA VAL A 11 -3.23 -10.08 7.39
C VAL A 11 -3.27 -10.85 6.08
N LEU A 12 -4.42 -10.92 5.40
CA LEU A 12 -4.53 -11.60 4.12
C LEU A 12 -3.68 -10.92 3.04
N ALA A 13 -3.68 -9.59 2.99
CA ALA A 13 -2.83 -8.83 2.08
C ALA A 13 -1.33 -9.08 2.34
N PHE A 14 -0.93 -9.12 3.61
CA PHE A 14 0.46 -9.45 3.98
C PHE A 14 0.85 -10.86 3.53
N LEU A 15 0.02 -11.86 3.80
CA LEU A 15 0.27 -13.25 3.38
C LEU A 15 0.30 -13.41 1.86
N TYR A 16 -0.55 -12.68 1.15
CA TYR A 16 -0.55 -12.66 -0.31
C TYR A 16 0.76 -12.08 -0.87
N LEU A 17 1.22 -10.94 -0.34
CA LEU A 17 2.49 -10.31 -0.74
C LEU A 17 3.74 -11.13 -0.40
N MET A 18 3.65 -12.09 0.52
CA MET A 18 4.73 -13.05 0.74
C MET A 18 4.94 -14.00 -0.46
N ASN A 19 4.02 -13.99 -1.44
CA ASN A 19 4.04 -14.81 -2.64
C ASN A 19 4.35 -16.30 -2.36
N PRO A 20 3.55 -16.97 -1.49
CA PRO A 20 3.79 -18.38 -1.13
C PRO A 20 3.57 -19.34 -2.30
N THR A 21 2.90 -18.89 -3.36
CA THR A 21 2.61 -19.67 -4.57
C THR A 21 3.75 -19.61 -5.60
N PHE A 22 4.81 -18.81 -5.35
CA PHE A 22 5.98 -18.66 -6.24
C PHE A 22 5.63 -18.35 -7.70
N GLY A 23 4.55 -17.58 -7.93
CA GLY A 23 4.08 -17.26 -9.29
C GLY A 23 3.46 -18.42 -10.08
N VAL A 24 3.17 -19.56 -9.42
CA VAL A 24 2.50 -20.71 -10.07
C VAL A 24 0.99 -20.49 -10.17
N PHE A 25 0.43 -19.68 -9.28
CA PHE A 25 -0.99 -19.31 -9.25
C PHE A 25 -1.12 -17.79 -9.14
N GLU A 26 -1.05 -17.11 -10.28
CA GLU A 26 -1.28 -15.66 -10.41
C GLU A 26 -2.70 -15.43 -10.96
N LEU A 27 -3.40 -14.43 -10.42
CA LEU A 27 -4.75 -14.06 -10.85
C LEU A 27 -4.72 -13.21 -12.12
N LEU A 28 -3.66 -12.41 -12.27
CA LEU A 28 -3.40 -11.57 -13.43
C LEU A 28 -2.10 -11.96 -14.13
N PRO A 29 -2.00 -11.74 -15.45
CA PRO A 29 -0.76 -12.00 -16.18
C PRO A 29 0.32 -10.97 -15.84
N ASP A 30 1.36 -11.40 -15.13
CA ASP A 30 2.46 -10.56 -14.64
C ASP A 30 3.47 -10.07 -15.70
N ASN A 31 3.35 -10.61 -16.91
CA ASN A 31 4.27 -10.39 -18.02
C ASN A 31 3.77 -9.34 -19.02
N ILE A 32 2.69 -8.60 -18.71
CA ILE A 32 2.24 -7.46 -19.51
C ILE A 32 2.98 -6.20 -19.06
N PRO A 33 3.74 -5.53 -19.95
CA PRO A 33 4.34 -4.23 -19.65
C PRO A 33 3.27 -3.24 -19.17
N LEU A 34 3.56 -2.47 -18.10
CA LEU A 34 2.68 -1.50 -17.44
C LEU A 34 1.49 -2.07 -16.63
N LEU A 35 1.17 -3.37 -16.77
CA LEU A 35 -0.03 -3.99 -16.18
C LEU A 35 0.25 -5.25 -15.33
N GLY A 36 1.50 -5.73 -15.30
CA GLY A 36 1.88 -6.83 -14.41
C GLY A 36 1.81 -6.43 -12.94
N ASN A 37 1.54 -7.42 -12.08
CA ASN A 37 1.51 -7.31 -10.62
C ASN A 37 0.52 -6.28 -10.01
N VAL A 38 -0.63 -6.08 -10.67
CA VAL A 38 -1.65 -5.10 -10.23
C VAL A 38 -2.35 -5.57 -8.96
N ASP A 39 -2.49 -6.88 -8.80
CA ASP A 39 -3.00 -7.54 -7.61
C ASP A 39 -2.06 -7.36 -6.41
N GLU A 40 -0.73 -7.42 -6.59
CA GLU A 40 0.26 -7.10 -5.56
C GLU A 40 0.22 -5.61 -5.19
N ALA A 41 0.07 -4.72 -6.17
CA ALA A 41 -0.11 -3.30 -5.91
C ALA A 41 -1.38 -3.05 -5.06
N THR A 42 -2.47 -3.76 -5.38
CA THR A 42 -3.73 -3.70 -4.63
C THR A 42 -3.56 -4.24 -3.21
N ALA A 43 -2.91 -5.40 -3.05
CA ALA A 43 -2.60 -5.97 -1.74
C ALA A 43 -1.72 -5.02 -0.91
N THR A 44 -0.74 -4.36 -1.53
CA THR A 44 0.10 -3.34 -0.89
C THR A 44 -0.74 -2.15 -0.39
N MET A 45 -1.66 -1.64 -1.20
CA MET A 45 -2.56 -0.56 -0.79
C MET A 45 -3.46 -0.97 0.39
N ILE A 46 -4.00 -2.18 0.36
CA ILE A 46 -4.82 -2.73 1.46
C ILE A 46 -3.99 -2.84 2.73
N LEU A 47 -2.77 -3.38 2.64
CA LEU A 47 -1.87 -3.53 3.77
C LEU A 47 -1.52 -2.17 4.38
N LEU A 48 -1.03 -1.22 3.60
CA LEU A 48 -0.68 0.12 4.07
C LEU A 48 -1.90 0.86 4.67
N GLY A 49 -3.06 0.76 4.04
CA GLY A 49 -4.32 1.31 4.55
C GLY A 49 -4.74 0.69 5.88
N SER A 50 -4.59 -0.63 6.02
CA SER A 50 -4.90 -1.34 7.27
C SER A 50 -3.96 -0.94 8.42
N LEU A 51 -2.65 -0.83 8.15
CA LEU A 51 -1.66 -0.39 9.13
C LEU A 51 -1.93 1.05 9.58
N ARG A 52 -2.21 1.95 8.62
CA ARG A 52 -2.58 3.34 8.91
C ARG A 52 -3.86 3.43 9.75
N TYR A 53 -4.84 2.57 9.51
CA TYR A 53 -6.06 2.50 10.31
C TYR A 53 -5.77 2.17 11.79
N PHE A 54 -4.74 1.38 12.07
CA PHE A 54 -4.28 1.07 13.43
C PHE A 54 -3.25 2.08 14.00
N GLY A 55 -2.94 3.14 13.27
CA GLY A 55 -2.02 4.20 13.69
C GLY A 55 -0.57 4.00 13.26
N TRP A 56 -0.28 2.97 12.47
CA TRP A 56 1.04 2.75 11.89
C TRP A 56 1.09 3.28 10.47
N ASP A 57 1.47 4.55 10.33
CA ASP A 57 1.66 5.18 9.03
C ASP A 57 3.10 5.03 8.53
N VAL A 58 3.37 3.90 7.89
CA VAL A 58 4.67 3.55 7.30
C VAL A 58 5.04 4.50 6.15
N THR A 59 4.08 5.21 5.54
CA THR A 59 4.35 6.13 4.43
C THR A 59 5.08 7.40 4.87
N ASN A 60 5.01 7.75 6.17
CA ASN A 60 5.72 8.90 6.74
C ASN A 60 7.23 8.65 6.95
N LEU A 61 7.75 7.46 6.62
CA LEU A 61 9.18 7.16 6.65
C LEU A 61 9.98 8.01 5.66
N PHE A 62 9.37 8.37 4.53
CA PHE A 62 9.97 9.28 3.56
C PHE A 62 9.58 10.71 3.97
N GLY A 63 10.51 11.40 4.63
CA GLY A 63 10.27 12.65 5.35
C GLY A 63 9.39 13.68 4.63
N LYS A 64 8.60 14.43 5.43
CA LYS A 64 7.77 15.54 4.96
C LYS A 64 8.63 16.49 4.13
N ARG A 65 8.40 16.55 2.81
CA ARG A 65 9.00 17.61 1.98
C ARG A 65 8.56 18.93 2.58
N GLN A 66 9.52 19.76 3.00
CA GLN A 66 9.21 21.14 3.37
C GLN A 66 8.53 21.78 2.16
N ALA A 67 7.30 22.29 2.36
CA ALA A 67 6.68 23.12 1.36
C ALA A 67 7.61 24.31 1.11
N ILE A 68 7.98 24.55 -0.14
CA ILE A 68 8.74 25.74 -0.51
C ILE A 68 7.80 26.92 -0.27
N ASP A 69 8.06 27.69 0.78
CA ASP A 69 7.35 28.93 1.05
C ASP A 69 7.87 29.99 0.07
N PHE A 70 6.98 30.45 -0.81
CA PHE A 70 7.31 31.49 -1.79
C PHE A 70 7.24 32.91 -1.22
N GLY A 71 6.94 33.05 0.09
CA GLY A 71 6.79 34.34 0.76
C GLY A 71 5.50 35.05 0.33
N THR A 72 4.89 35.75 1.28
CA THR A 72 3.71 36.58 0.97
C THR A 72 4.15 37.79 0.14
N PRO A 73 3.48 38.11 -0.99
CA PRO A 73 3.76 39.33 -1.73
C PRO A 73 3.51 40.53 -0.81
N GLN A 74 4.58 41.25 -0.47
CA GLN A 74 4.51 42.54 0.23
C GLN A 74 3.82 43.51 -0.74
N ARG A 75 2.58 43.88 -0.40
CA ARG A 75 1.76 44.83 -1.17
C ARG A 75 2.28 46.25 -1.03
#